data_AF-A0A955XTL7-F1
#
_entry.id   AF-A0A955XTL7-F1
#
_cell.length_a   1.000
_cell.length_b   1.000
_cell.length_c   1.000
_cell.angle_alpha   90.00
_cell.angle_beta   90.00
_cell.angle_gamma   90.00
#
_symmetry.space_group_name_H-M   'P 1'
#
loop_
_entity.id
_entity.type
_entity.pdbx_description
1 polymer ?
#
loop_
_entity_poly.entity_id
_entity_poly.type
_entity_poly.pdbx_seq_one_letter_code
_entity_poly.pdbx_strand_id
1 'polypeptide(L)'
;ESAPENRPSDSEDAGRDIDFRDLSVDLDDEVQPFDLRTDESREDLSADTGAGEDLSSSDESVAADMVSQSDGTEDLESEVLSSDARDTGEEIIVPACDDDGVPDDEDAFPCDPNEWLDTDNDGIGNNADPDDDNDTLSDIEESEPGLDCFVTNPTLADSDFDGINDAQDPYPNDPYREFVLRQNDQGSIDLFLSNRNGTFSAPVQIGDPITDNDGAPLNYRFIQMGDFDGDGNLDFIAHSDPYGDDELMDVYFFVREDKEDEFEQLYIGTTDTRLIGTVADYNEDYAFDIVYFTFIERSRSTLDKDEAYYYTFLNNWANFNFSSPCAYGTTVEQGCMFVLQPVVDLSETLAPGSNRWVAGISRQSVNLNPSVDGHSDLLIYAFNNGGNAATDIFVLFGNGDGTFSGLNYMFTHNGNNTTGACQGVDLAGDQAPVNSAVFQDFNQDGVGDVLLGFDDDGDTGAAWTYFGTGAGNFSCAPIKAMDLAPTNGPDQPGRSSSARPFDFNQDGYPDIITGFDTGGYGEGTRGETRIYLQRTGDGELGTFGRADNADHPNCNELYCDLYAQPQSDGPPLNMSLFEHGFDAPIQLCLTSFSAE
;
A
#
# COMPACT_ATOMS: atom_id res chain seq x y z
N GLU A 1 -18.12 -31.93 67.47
CA GLU A 1 -17.84 -33.38 67.57
C GLU A 1 -17.31 -33.87 66.22
N SER A 2 -16.53 -34.96 66.21
CA SER A 2 -16.25 -35.90 65.08
C SER A 2 -16.10 -35.40 63.63
N ALA A 3 -14.92 -35.68 63.03
CA ALA A 3 -14.73 -35.92 61.59
C ALA A 3 -15.42 -37.26 61.15
N PRO A 4 -15.47 -37.63 59.84
CA PRO A 4 -14.31 -38.13 59.05
C PRO A 4 -14.11 -37.39 57.71
N GLU A 5 -12.90 -37.25 57.14
CA GLU A 5 -12.17 -38.21 56.25
C GLU A 5 -12.92 -38.69 55.00
N ASN A 6 -12.41 -38.37 53.78
CA ASN A 6 -11.47 -39.28 53.09
C ASN A 6 -10.75 -38.66 51.86
N ARG A 7 -9.74 -39.37 51.34
CA ARG A 7 -8.80 -38.96 50.26
C ARG A 7 -8.98 -39.85 48.99
N PRO A 8 -8.10 -39.83 47.96
CA PRO A 8 -8.49 -39.79 46.54
C PRO A 8 -8.63 -41.17 45.87
N SER A 9 -8.85 -41.18 44.54
CA SER A 9 -8.69 -42.35 43.67
C SER A 9 -7.94 -41.99 42.39
N ASP A 10 -6.84 -42.70 42.14
CA ASP A 10 -6.07 -42.67 40.89
C ASP A 10 -6.79 -43.43 39.75
N SER A 11 -6.40 -43.15 38.50
CA SER A 11 -6.35 -44.20 37.46
C SER A 11 -5.31 -43.85 36.41
N GLU A 12 -4.22 -44.62 36.40
CA GLU A 12 -3.23 -44.65 35.32
C GLU A 12 -3.78 -45.36 34.07
N ASP A 13 -3.05 -45.17 32.95
CA ASP A 13 -2.54 -46.23 32.06
C ASP A 13 -3.07 -46.33 30.61
N ALA A 14 -2.16 -46.84 29.77
CA ALA A 14 -2.30 -47.41 28.44
C ALA A 14 -2.45 -46.45 27.24
N GLY A 15 -1.31 -46.08 26.66
CA GLY A 15 -1.25 -45.66 25.26
C GLY A 15 -1.49 -46.82 24.28
N ARG A 16 -1.68 -46.50 22.99
CA ARG A 16 -1.66 -47.48 21.90
C ARG A 16 -0.96 -46.96 20.67
N ASP A 17 0.20 -47.56 20.45
CA ASP A 17 0.95 -47.63 19.21
C ASP A 17 0.14 -48.33 18.11
N ILE A 18 0.00 -47.73 16.92
CA ILE A 18 -0.46 -48.37 15.68
C ILE A 18 0.35 -47.82 14.49
N ASP A 19 1.41 -48.54 14.15
CA ASP A 19 2.14 -48.47 12.87
C ASP A 19 1.25 -49.00 11.72
N PHE A 20 1.22 -48.29 10.59
CA PHE A 20 0.79 -48.82 9.29
C PHE A 20 1.72 -48.35 8.16
N ARG A 21 2.79 -49.11 7.94
CA ARG A 21 3.54 -49.14 6.68
C ARG A 21 2.78 -49.85 5.56
N ASP A 22 3.18 -49.52 4.33
CA ASP A 22 2.91 -50.15 3.03
C ASP A 22 1.46 -50.22 2.55
N LEU A 23 1.16 -49.41 1.53
CA LEU A 23 0.32 -49.82 0.40
C LEU A 23 0.76 -49.12 -0.89
N SER A 24 1.72 -49.77 -1.58
CA SER A 24 2.06 -49.47 -2.97
C SER A 24 1.00 -50.03 -3.91
N VAL A 25 0.55 -49.22 -4.87
CA VAL A 25 -0.25 -49.66 -6.03
C VAL A 25 0.19 -48.88 -7.26
N ASP A 26 0.83 -49.57 -8.20
CA ASP A 26 1.01 -49.11 -9.57
C ASP A 26 -0.35 -48.95 -10.27
N LEU A 27 -0.51 -47.88 -11.06
CA LEU A 27 -1.36 -47.90 -12.24
C LEU A 27 -0.66 -47.15 -13.38
N ASP A 28 -0.06 -47.92 -14.29
CA ASP A 28 0.25 -47.48 -15.64
C ASP A 28 -1.05 -47.10 -16.38
N ASP A 29 -1.02 -46.04 -17.19
CA ASP A 29 -1.61 -46.11 -18.54
C ASP A 29 -0.99 -45.04 -19.46
N GLU A 30 -0.38 -45.48 -20.57
CA GLU A 30 0.15 -44.62 -21.63
C GLU A 30 -0.96 -44.16 -22.58
N VAL A 31 -1.05 -42.86 -22.92
CA VAL A 31 -1.38 -42.44 -24.31
C VAL A 31 -0.63 -41.17 -24.74
N GLN A 32 0.52 -41.41 -25.37
CA GLN A 32 1.13 -40.76 -26.56
C GLN A 32 0.82 -39.28 -26.95
N PRO A 33 1.85 -38.52 -27.45
CA PRO A 33 1.74 -37.10 -27.79
C PRO A 33 1.11 -36.82 -29.17
N PHE A 34 0.70 -35.57 -29.40
CA PHE A 34 0.39 -35.06 -30.73
C PHE A 34 1.36 -33.95 -31.16
N ASP A 35 1.69 -33.94 -32.45
CA ASP A 35 2.92 -33.35 -33.00
C ASP A 35 2.70 -32.00 -33.71
N LEU A 36 3.80 -31.27 -33.82
CA LEU A 36 4.05 -29.95 -34.41
C LEU A 36 3.16 -29.54 -35.59
N ARG A 37 2.77 -28.25 -35.59
CA ARG A 37 2.81 -27.43 -36.81
C ARG A 37 3.38 -26.03 -36.56
N THR A 38 4.54 -25.81 -37.18
CA THR A 38 5.03 -24.50 -37.57
C THR A 38 4.10 -23.84 -38.58
N ASP A 39 4.02 -22.51 -38.59
CA ASP A 39 4.35 -21.73 -39.79
C ASP A 39 4.72 -20.29 -39.41
N GLU A 40 5.82 -19.80 -39.97
CA GLU A 40 6.15 -18.38 -39.99
C GLU A 40 5.32 -17.67 -41.06
N SER A 41 4.91 -16.43 -40.81
CA SER A 41 4.96 -15.40 -41.86
C SER A 41 4.74 -14.00 -41.29
N ARG A 42 5.79 -13.17 -41.36
CA ARG A 42 5.67 -11.72 -41.51
C ARG A 42 4.94 -11.43 -42.84
N GLU A 43 4.00 -10.48 -42.87
CA GLU A 43 3.94 -9.48 -43.94
C GLU A 43 3.48 -8.13 -43.37
N ASP A 44 4.34 -7.14 -43.54
CA ASP A 44 4.05 -5.70 -43.50
C ASP A 44 3.61 -5.28 -44.92
N LEU A 45 2.64 -4.37 -45.09
CA LEU A 45 2.45 -3.49 -46.26
C LEU A 45 1.15 -2.64 -46.22
N SER A 46 1.36 -1.32 -46.09
CA SER A 46 0.68 -0.17 -46.71
C SER A 46 -0.66 -0.29 -47.50
N ALA A 47 -1.58 0.61 -47.14
CA ALA A 47 -2.51 1.43 -47.96
C ALA A 47 -2.78 1.14 -49.47
N ASP A 48 -4.07 1.21 -49.88
CA ASP A 48 -4.52 2.09 -50.98
C ASP A 48 -6.05 2.42 -50.96
N THR A 49 -6.37 3.58 -51.54
CA THR A 49 -7.58 4.38 -51.82
C THR A 49 -8.99 3.80 -52.08
N GLY A 50 -9.98 4.69 -51.87
CA GLY A 50 -11.28 4.74 -52.59
C GLY A 50 -12.02 6.08 -52.38
N ALA A 51 -12.20 6.91 -53.43
CA ALA A 51 -12.58 8.34 -53.32
C ALA A 51 -13.81 8.80 -54.13
N GLY A 52 -14.28 10.05 -53.90
CA GLY A 52 -15.25 10.85 -54.70
C GLY A 52 -16.66 11.00 -54.07
N GLU A 53 -17.47 12.06 -54.26
CA GLU A 53 -17.43 13.37 -54.98
C GLU A 53 -18.52 14.31 -54.36
N ASP A 54 -18.65 15.64 -54.57
CA ASP A 54 -17.73 16.81 -54.66
C ASP A 54 -18.56 18.15 -54.69
N LEU A 55 -17.92 19.31 -54.44
CA LEU A 55 -18.30 20.72 -54.75
C LEU A 55 -19.46 21.50 -54.06
N SER A 56 -19.10 22.76 -53.68
CA SER A 56 -19.82 24.05 -53.83
C SER A 56 -20.92 24.46 -52.81
N SER A 57 -21.18 25.76 -52.51
CA SER A 57 -20.44 27.05 -52.59
C SER A 57 -21.39 28.20 -52.13
N SER A 58 -20.92 29.28 -51.47
CA SER A 58 -21.29 30.71 -51.73
C SER A 58 -21.08 31.67 -50.52
N ASP A 59 -19.97 32.41 -50.53
CA ASP A 59 -19.83 33.89 -50.54
C ASP A 59 -20.86 34.86 -49.91
N GLU A 60 -20.29 35.89 -49.25
CA GLU A 60 -20.67 37.34 -49.25
C GLU A 60 -21.98 37.84 -48.53
N SER A 61 -22.08 39.06 -47.95
CA SER A 61 -21.13 40.16 -47.65
C SER A 61 -21.77 41.37 -46.87
N VAL A 62 -20.93 42.27 -46.29
CA VAL A 62 -21.09 43.73 -45.91
C VAL A 62 -22.36 44.26 -45.14
N ALA A 63 -22.42 45.44 -44.48
CA ALA A 63 -21.54 46.63 -44.29
C ALA A 63 -21.97 47.56 -43.10
N ALA A 64 -21.12 48.57 -42.83
CA ALA A 64 -21.35 49.91 -42.21
C ALA A 64 -20.94 50.05 -40.72
N ASP A 65 -19.83 50.71 -40.34
CA ASP A 65 -19.34 52.10 -40.58
C ASP A 65 -19.93 53.14 -39.60
N MET A 66 -19.05 53.76 -38.79
CA MET A 66 -19.01 55.20 -38.46
C MET A 66 -17.73 55.56 -37.68
N VAL A 67 -17.23 56.79 -37.92
CA VAL A 67 -15.84 57.25 -37.62
C VAL A 67 -15.77 58.28 -36.49
N SER A 68 -14.72 58.23 -35.64
CA SER A 68 -14.04 59.43 -35.09
C SER A 68 -12.70 59.16 -34.37
N GLN A 69 -11.59 59.72 -34.92
CA GLN A 69 -10.50 60.52 -34.28
C GLN A 69 -9.97 60.14 -32.87
N SER A 70 -8.67 60.20 -32.52
CA SER A 70 -7.42 60.63 -33.21
C SER A 70 -6.17 60.41 -32.31
N ASP A 71 -4.95 60.61 -32.85
CA ASP A 71 -3.62 60.66 -32.20
C ASP A 71 -3.02 59.29 -31.78
N GLY A 72 -1.76 58.91 -32.10
CA GLY A 72 -0.70 59.62 -32.86
C GLY A 72 0.37 58.67 -33.46
N THR A 73 1.29 59.22 -34.24
CA THR A 73 2.37 58.58 -35.06
C THR A 73 3.54 58.04 -34.20
N GLU A 74 4.47 57.17 -34.65
CA GLU A 74 5.37 57.30 -35.83
C GLU A 74 5.75 55.98 -36.54
N ASP A 75 6.19 56.12 -37.79
CA ASP A 75 6.63 55.07 -38.71
C ASP A 75 8.06 54.57 -38.44
N LEU A 76 8.36 53.29 -38.72
CA LEU A 76 9.66 52.87 -39.26
C LEU A 76 9.51 51.76 -40.33
N GLU A 77 9.67 52.23 -41.57
CA GLU A 77 9.90 51.60 -42.87
C GLU A 77 10.20 50.09 -42.97
N SER A 78 9.45 49.42 -43.85
CA SER A 78 9.81 48.13 -44.46
C SER A 78 10.84 48.32 -45.60
N GLU A 79 12.09 47.91 -45.42
CA GLU A 79 13.06 47.77 -46.52
C GLU A 79 12.87 46.41 -47.23
N VAL A 80 12.38 46.45 -48.47
CA VAL A 80 12.25 45.28 -49.34
C VAL A 80 13.60 44.98 -50.00
N LEU A 81 14.34 43.99 -49.50
CA LEU A 81 15.58 43.53 -50.13
C LEU A 81 15.33 42.51 -51.25
N SER A 82 15.17 43.07 -52.44
CA SER A 82 15.62 42.57 -53.75
C SER A 82 16.02 41.09 -53.88
N SER A 83 15.28 40.38 -54.74
CA SER A 83 15.74 39.14 -55.36
C SER A 83 17.05 39.33 -56.14
N ASP A 84 18.15 38.70 -55.72
CA ASP A 84 19.18 38.18 -56.63
C ASP A 84 20.08 37.17 -55.89
N ALA A 85 19.79 35.88 -56.09
CA ALA A 85 20.51 34.80 -55.41
C ALA A 85 21.98 34.71 -55.88
N ARG A 86 22.89 34.67 -54.92
CA ARG A 86 24.19 34.00 -55.07
C ARG A 86 24.44 33.09 -53.89
N ASP A 87 24.08 31.83 -54.12
CA ASP A 87 24.78 30.63 -53.66
C ASP A 87 26.18 30.88 -53.08
N THR A 88 26.20 31.16 -51.78
CA THR A 88 27.24 30.76 -50.85
C THR A 88 26.53 29.91 -49.81
N GLY A 89 26.96 28.66 -49.65
CA GLY A 89 26.45 27.75 -48.62
C GLY A 89 26.90 28.16 -47.23
N GLU A 90 26.42 29.32 -46.80
CA GLU A 90 26.47 29.84 -45.45
C GLU A 90 25.07 29.60 -44.90
N GLU A 91 25.00 28.73 -43.92
CA GLU A 91 23.81 28.42 -43.13
C GLU A 91 23.22 29.74 -42.63
N ILE A 92 21.93 29.98 -42.88
CA ILE A 92 21.24 31.12 -42.28
C ILE A 92 21.00 30.73 -40.82
N ILE A 93 22.04 30.92 -40.01
CA ILE A 93 21.88 31.03 -38.57
C ILE A 93 21.03 32.28 -38.37
N VAL A 94 19.75 32.06 -38.09
CA VAL A 94 18.88 33.09 -37.55
C VAL A 94 19.53 33.51 -36.23
N PRO A 95 19.92 34.78 -36.02
CA PRO A 95 20.55 35.16 -34.77
C PRO A 95 19.49 35.11 -33.68
N ALA A 96 19.65 34.19 -32.72
CA ALA A 96 18.87 34.12 -31.47
C ALA A 96 18.51 35.53 -31.02
N CYS A 97 17.22 35.86 -30.88
CA CYS A 97 16.86 37.26 -30.60
C CYS A 97 17.27 37.76 -29.21
N ASP A 98 17.88 36.90 -28.39
CA ASP A 98 18.36 37.17 -27.04
C ASP A 98 19.82 36.71 -26.72
N ASP A 99 20.49 36.01 -27.64
CA ASP A 99 21.86 35.45 -27.51
C ASP A 99 22.06 34.38 -26.39
N ASP A 100 21.05 33.57 -26.04
CA ASP A 100 21.15 32.55 -24.98
C ASP A 100 22.06 31.33 -25.35
N GLY A 101 21.98 30.86 -26.60
CA GLY A 101 22.72 29.71 -27.13
C GLY A 101 21.88 28.69 -27.92
N VAL A 102 20.55 28.77 -27.87
CA VAL A 102 19.60 27.93 -28.62
C VAL A 102 19.23 28.62 -29.95
N PRO A 103 19.04 27.89 -31.06
CA PRO A 103 18.55 28.48 -32.32
C PRO A 103 17.07 28.88 -32.26
N ASP A 104 16.69 30.03 -32.84
CA ASP A 104 15.29 30.52 -32.97
C ASP A 104 14.26 29.46 -33.47
N ASP A 105 14.70 28.40 -34.16
CA ASP A 105 13.85 27.33 -34.70
C ASP A 105 13.85 26.03 -33.88
N GLU A 106 14.66 25.94 -32.82
CA GLU A 106 14.66 24.88 -31.80
C GLU A 106 14.25 25.41 -30.41
N ASP A 107 13.97 26.71 -30.29
CA ASP A 107 13.65 27.45 -29.07
C ASP A 107 12.14 27.77 -28.97
N ALA A 108 11.53 27.49 -27.82
CA ALA A 108 10.13 27.81 -27.53
C ALA A 108 9.88 29.31 -27.27
N PHE A 109 10.88 30.03 -26.74
CA PHE A 109 10.83 31.46 -26.40
C PHE A 109 12.01 32.26 -27.00
N PRO A 110 12.20 32.31 -28.34
CA PRO A 110 13.42 32.82 -29.01
C PRO A 110 14.00 34.19 -28.61
N CYS A 111 13.23 35.00 -27.89
CA CYS A 111 13.62 36.33 -27.43
C CYS A 111 13.56 36.52 -25.89
N ASP A 112 13.46 35.47 -25.07
CA ASP A 112 13.69 35.52 -23.62
C ASP A 112 14.90 34.65 -23.22
N PRO A 113 16.08 35.23 -22.90
CA PRO A 113 17.34 34.49 -22.73
C PRO A 113 17.42 33.64 -21.45
N ASN A 114 16.29 33.40 -20.80
CA ASN A 114 16.16 32.58 -19.61
C ASN A 114 15.21 31.39 -19.84
N GLU A 115 14.53 31.30 -20.99
CA GLU A 115 13.59 30.23 -21.33
C GLU A 115 13.87 29.70 -22.72
N TRP A 116 13.93 28.38 -22.88
CA TRP A 116 14.18 27.74 -24.18
C TRP A 116 13.37 26.45 -24.40
N LEU A 117 12.73 25.92 -23.34
CA LEU A 117 11.81 24.77 -23.37
C LEU A 117 10.44 25.18 -22.83
N ASP A 118 9.43 24.48 -23.35
CA ASP A 118 7.99 24.56 -23.04
C ASP A 118 7.50 23.10 -23.15
N THR A 119 7.75 22.31 -22.10
CA THR A 119 7.63 20.84 -22.17
C THR A 119 6.17 20.40 -22.31
N ASP A 120 5.25 21.04 -21.58
CA ASP A 120 3.81 20.78 -21.62
C ASP A 120 3.06 21.55 -22.75
N ASN A 121 3.67 22.62 -23.28
CA ASN A 121 3.13 23.53 -24.31
C ASN A 121 2.01 24.47 -23.80
N ASP A 122 2.04 24.87 -22.53
CA ASP A 122 1.19 25.91 -21.92
C ASP A 122 1.53 27.32 -22.46
N GLY A 123 2.82 27.58 -22.74
CA GLY A 123 3.34 28.89 -23.13
C GLY A 123 3.99 29.70 -22.00
N ILE A 124 4.28 29.06 -20.87
CA ILE A 124 5.29 29.44 -19.86
C ILE A 124 6.53 28.56 -20.11
N GLY A 125 7.73 29.10 -19.84
CA GLY A 125 8.98 28.35 -20.04
C GLY A 125 9.41 27.61 -18.79
N ASN A 126 10.09 26.48 -18.97
CA ASN A 126 10.45 25.55 -17.90
C ASN A 126 11.32 26.15 -16.75
N ASN A 127 11.89 27.36 -16.87
CA ASN A 127 12.60 28.01 -15.74
C ASN A 127 11.69 28.98 -14.94
N ALA A 128 10.45 29.16 -15.40
CA ALA A 128 9.43 30.02 -14.82
C ALA A 128 8.12 29.29 -14.48
N ASP A 129 7.87 28.14 -15.10
CA ASP A 129 6.85 27.18 -14.63
C ASP A 129 7.31 26.53 -13.31
N PRO A 130 6.39 26.21 -12.39
CA PRO A 130 6.66 25.32 -11.27
C PRO A 130 6.13 23.87 -11.44
N ASP A 131 5.52 23.55 -12.59
CA ASP A 131 4.94 22.24 -12.94
C ASP A 131 5.25 21.98 -14.43
N ASP A 132 6.49 21.57 -14.70
CA ASP A 132 7.13 21.58 -16.01
C ASP A 132 6.45 20.68 -17.07
N ASP A 133 5.63 19.70 -16.68
CA ASP A 133 4.89 18.79 -17.57
C ASP A 133 3.36 18.76 -17.36
N ASN A 134 2.84 19.52 -16.38
CA ASN A 134 1.42 19.73 -16.08
C ASN A 134 0.67 18.46 -15.63
N ASP A 135 1.35 17.52 -14.98
CA ASP A 135 0.77 16.33 -14.34
C ASP A 135 0.04 16.64 -13.01
N THR A 136 0.30 17.82 -12.42
CA THR A 136 -0.15 18.36 -11.13
C THR A 136 0.78 18.17 -9.92
N LEU A 137 1.88 17.44 -10.03
CA LEU A 137 3.06 17.59 -9.16
C LEU A 137 3.77 18.92 -9.47
N SER A 138 4.60 19.40 -8.53
CA SER A 138 5.48 20.53 -8.81
C SER A 138 6.92 20.05 -8.94
N ASP A 139 7.77 20.72 -9.73
CA ASP A 139 9.15 20.26 -9.94
C ASP A 139 9.94 20.11 -8.63
N ILE A 140 9.51 20.79 -7.56
CA ILE A 140 10.10 20.70 -6.22
C ILE A 140 9.73 19.38 -5.53
N GLU A 141 8.51 18.89 -5.70
CA GLU A 141 8.02 17.62 -5.16
C GLU A 141 8.55 16.42 -5.96
N GLU A 142 8.93 16.64 -7.21
CA GLU A 142 9.51 15.62 -8.08
C GLU A 142 11.04 15.55 -8.00
N SER A 143 11.72 16.70 -7.93
CA SER A 143 13.20 16.76 -7.90
C SER A 143 13.81 16.56 -6.51
N GLU A 144 13.00 16.63 -5.45
CA GLU A 144 13.36 16.26 -4.07
C GLU A 144 12.20 15.43 -3.50
N PRO A 145 12.43 14.22 -2.94
CA PRO A 145 11.34 13.32 -2.52
C PRO A 145 10.24 13.97 -1.70
N GLY A 146 9.00 13.80 -2.18
CA GLY A 146 7.80 14.36 -1.60
C GLY A 146 7.24 13.54 -0.42
N LEU A 147 5.92 13.65 -0.24
CA LEU A 147 5.14 12.85 0.72
C LEU A 147 4.94 11.40 0.26
N ASP A 148 5.17 11.13 -1.02
CA ASP A 148 5.15 9.83 -1.69
C ASP A 148 6.47 9.05 -1.52
N CYS A 149 7.54 9.72 -1.07
CA CYS A 149 8.90 9.19 -0.91
C CYS A 149 9.61 8.78 -2.21
N PHE A 150 9.13 9.24 -3.37
CA PHE A 150 9.72 8.93 -4.68
C PHE A 150 10.34 10.18 -5.33
N VAL A 151 11.33 9.98 -6.21
CA VAL A 151 11.86 11.04 -7.10
C VAL A 151 11.34 10.71 -8.49
N THR A 152 10.46 11.54 -9.03
CA THR A 152 9.97 11.42 -10.40
C THR A 152 10.78 12.34 -11.33
N ASN A 153 10.38 12.48 -12.58
CA ASN A 153 11.04 13.35 -13.54
C ASN A 153 10.10 14.48 -13.95
N PRO A 154 10.36 15.74 -13.53
CA PRO A 154 9.44 16.87 -13.77
C PRO A 154 9.28 17.30 -15.22
N THR A 155 9.84 16.55 -16.18
CA THR A 155 9.66 16.79 -17.61
C THR A 155 8.92 15.65 -18.30
N LEU A 156 8.32 14.75 -17.52
CA LEU A 156 7.61 13.54 -17.91
C LEU A 156 6.50 13.21 -16.90
N ALA A 157 5.28 13.66 -17.21
CA ALA A 157 4.04 13.39 -16.48
C ALA A 157 3.67 11.88 -16.27
N ASP A 158 4.52 10.95 -16.65
CA ASP A 158 4.40 9.48 -16.58
C ASP A 158 5.86 9.00 -16.63
N SER A 159 6.52 8.99 -15.47
CA SER A 159 7.99 8.90 -15.34
C SER A 159 8.54 7.53 -15.75
N ASP A 160 7.78 6.47 -15.48
CA ASP A 160 8.15 5.09 -15.79
C ASP A 160 7.55 4.56 -17.11
N PHE A 161 6.61 5.30 -17.70
CA PHE A 161 5.90 5.06 -18.96
C PHE A 161 4.89 3.91 -18.94
N ASP A 162 4.29 3.59 -17.80
CA ASP A 162 3.26 2.56 -17.72
C ASP A 162 1.86 3.02 -18.20
N GLY A 163 1.63 4.35 -18.22
CA GLY A 163 0.41 4.99 -18.72
C GLY A 163 -0.56 5.50 -17.64
N ILE A 164 -0.15 5.50 -16.38
CA ILE A 164 -0.70 6.32 -15.29
C ILE A 164 0.21 7.55 -15.14
N ASN A 165 -0.34 8.69 -14.71
CA ASN A 165 0.48 9.87 -14.46
C ASN A 165 0.96 9.89 -13.01
N ASP A 166 2.12 10.47 -12.74
CA ASP A 166 2.82 10.35 -11.46
C ASP A 166 1.95 10.80 -10.26
N ALA A 167 1.20 11.90 -10.40
CA ALA A 167 0.23 12.39 -9.40
C ALA A 167 -0.98 11.44 -9.14
N GLN A 168 -1.13 10.36 -9.90
CA GLN A 168 -2.15 9.31 -9.75
C GLN A 168 -1.55 7.91 -9.56
N ASP A 169 -0.23 7.73 -9.68
CA ASP A 169 0.41 6.43 -9.54
C ASP A 169 0.83 6.15 -8.09
N PRO A 170 0.41 5.02 -7.48
CA PRO A 170 0.96 4.56 -6.21
C PRO A 170 2.47 4.25 -6.22
N TYR A 171 3.05 3.98 -7.39
CA TYR A 171 4.44 3.58 -7.59
C TYR A 171 5.01 4.23 -8.88
N PRO A 172 5.19 5.57 -8.94
CA PRO A 172 5.55 6.31 -10.17
C PRO A 172 6.98 6.04 -10.72
N ASN A 173 7.65 5.02 -10.18
CA ASN A 173 8.94 4.52 -10.64
C ASN A 173 8.93 2.98 -10.88
N ASP A 174 7.81 2.28 -10.64
CA ASP A 174 7.66 0.84 -10.87
C ASP A 174 6.76 0.60 -12.10
N PRO A 175 7.33 0.48 -13.32
CA PRO A 175 6.58 0.37 -14.57
C PRO A 175 5.81 -0.95 -14.74
N TYR A 176 5.70 -1.74 -13.67
CA TYR A 176 5.09 -3.05 -13.65
C TYR A 176 3.91 -3.12 -12.69
N ARG A 177 2.78 -3.58 -13.26
CA ARG A 177 1.52 -3.89 -12.58
C ARG A 177 1.69 -4.43 -11.15
N GLU A 178 0.90 -3.86 -10.27
CA GLU A 178 0.82 -4.13 -8.85
C GLU A 178 0.44 -5.59 -8.61
N PHE A 179 0.83 -6.16 -7.46
CA PHE A 179 0.68 -7.59 -7.23
C PHE A 179 0.20 -7.96 -5.82
N VAL A 180 -0.46 -9.11 -5.73
CA VAL A 180 -0.86 -9.72 -4.46
C VAL A 180 -0.05 -10.99 -4.24
N LEU A 181 0.49 -11.13 -3.02
CA LEU A 181 1.25 -12.31 -2.62
C LEU A 181 0.41 -13.23 -1.72
N ARG A 182 0.39 -14.53 -2.07
CA ARG A 182 -0.22 -15.59 -1.26
C ARG A 182 0.81 -16.67 -0.94
N GLN A 183 0.83 -17.10 0.32
CA GLN A 183 1.66 -18.21 0.79
C GLN A 183 1.18 -19.53 0.16
N ASN A 184 2.11 -20.31 -0.40
CA ASN A 184 1.85 -21.65 -0.94
C ASN A 184 2.54 -22.71 -0.05
N ASP A 185 1.81 -23.76 0.33
CA ASP A 185 2.31 -24.92 1.12
C ASP A 185 3.24 -25.87 0.30
N GLN A 186 3.73 -25.42 -0.84
CA GLN A 186 4.63 -26.17 -1.75
C GLN A 186 6.07 -25.63 -1.75
N GLY A 187 6.43 -24.75 -0.80
CA GLY A 187 7.77 -24.15 -0.71
C GLY A 187 8.02 -23.03 -1.73
N SER A 188 6.98 -22.31 -2.14
CA SER A 188 7.02 -21.16 -3.06
C SER A 188 5.99 -20.11 -2.62
N ILE A 189 5.87 -19.02 -3.39
CA ILE A 189 4.87 -17.95 -3.20
C ILE A 189 4.05 -17.85 -4.49
N ASP A 190 2.73 -17.73 -4.37
CA ASP A 190 1.87 -17.38 -5.51
C ASP A 190 1.86 -15.86 -5.66
N LEU A 191 2.27 -15.37 -6.83
CA LEU A 191 2.18 -13.97 -7.22
C LEU A 191 1.02 -13.77 -8.21
N PHE A 192 0.15 -12.81 -7.93
CA PHE A 192 -0.98 -12.44 -8.78
C PHE A 192 -0.83 -11.00 -9.26
N LEU A 193 -0.61 -10.79 -10.56
CA LEU A 193 -0.53 -9.45 -11.17
C LEU A 193 -1.92 -8.84 -11.37
N SER A 194 -2.07 -7.56 -11.03
CA SER A 194 -3.25 -6.74 -11.27
C SER A 194 -3.57 -6.69 -12.77
N ASN A 195 -4.86 -6.64 -13.09
CA ASN A 195 -5.35 -6.30 -14.43
C ASN A 195 -5.93 -4.87 -14.46
N ARG A 196 -5.69 -4.06 -13.43
CA ARG A 196 -6.13 -2.65 -13.29
C ARG A 196 -7.63 -2.43 -13.54
N ASN A 197 -8.43 -3.35 -12.99
CA ASN A 197 -9.90 -3.38 -13.16
C ASN A 197 -10.64 -4.21 -12.09
N GLY A 198 -10.04 -4.41 -10.91
CA GLY A 198 -10.56 -5.27 -9.86
C GLY A 198 -10.43 -6.78 -10.13
N THR A 199 -9.63 -7.19 -11.14
CA THR A 199 -9.29 -8.60 -11.40
C THR A 199 -7.79 -8.80 -11.52
N PHE A 200 -7.34 -10.05 -11.41
CA PHE A 200 -5.92 -10.41 -11.43
C PHE A 200 -5.66 -11.53 -12.45
N SER A 201 -4.43 -11.56 -12.95
CA SER A 201 -3.91 -12.63 -13.81
C SER A 201 -3.82 -13.98 -13.06
N ALA A 202 -3.65 -15.08 -13.80
CA ALA A 202 -3.40 -16.38 -13.21
C ALA A 202 -2.07 -16.39 -12.43
N PRO A 203 -1.95 -17.12 -11.30
CA PRO A 203 -0.80 -17.02 -10.42
C PRO A 203 0.49 -17.52 -11.08
N VAL A 204 1.54 -16.71 -10.94
CA VAL A 204 2.93 -17.11 -11.21
C VAL A 204 3.52 -17.68 -9.92
N GLN A 205 4.42 -18.65 -10.02
CA GLN A 205 5.14 -19.21 -8.87
C GLN A 205 6.50 -18.54 -8.77
N ILE A 206 6.76 -17.88 -7.64
CA ILE A 206 8.06 -17.27 -7.33
C ILE A 206 8.66 -17.89 -6.06
N GLY A 207 9.96 -17.70 -5.86
CA GLY A 207 10.72 -18.29 -4.76
C GLY A 207 11.29 -19.69 -5.07
N ASP A 208 12.58 -19.84 -4.78
CA ASP A 208 13.31 -21.10 -4.82
C ASP A 208 12.94 -21.98 -3.62
N PRO A 209 12.77 -23.31 -3.78
CA PRO A 209 12.46 -24.20 -2.66
C PRO A 209 13.51 -24.18 -1.54
N ILE A 210 13.08 -23.76 -0.35
CA ILE A 210 13.91 -23.66 0.87
C ILE A 210 13.78 -24.89 1.79
N THR A 211 14.81 -25.15 2.59
CA THR A 211 14.85 -26.29 3.52
C THR A 211 15.54 -25.94 4.84
N ASP A 212 15.17 -26.64 5.91
CA ASP A 212 15.89 -26.58 7.19
C ASP A 212 17.30 -27.19 7.13
N ASN A 213 18.01 -27.13 8.26
CA ASN A 213 19.37 -27.68 8.42
C ASN A 213 19.48 -29.21 8.20
N ASP A 214 18.39 -29.97 8.30
CA ASP A 214 18.33 -31.40 8.05
C ASP A 214 17.83 -31.73 6.61
N GLY A 215 17.46 -30.71 5.82
CA GLY A 215 16.98 -30.82 4.45
C GLY A 215 15.48 -31.09 4.33
N ALA A 216 14.68 -30.84 5.37
CA ALA A 216 13.22 -30.86 5.29
C ALA A 216 12.70 -29.58 4.63
N PRO A 217 11.71 -29.65 3.72
CA PRO A 217 11.18 -28.47 3.03
C PRO A 217 10.47 -27.53 4.00
N LEU A 218 10.65 -26.23 3.79
CA LEU A 218 10.00 -25.14 4.51
C LEU A 218 9.15 -24.31 3.55
N ASN A 219 8.15 -23.58 4.06
CA ASN A 219 7.36 -22.64 3.28
C ASN A 219 7.73 -21.19 3.60
N TYR A 220 7.36 -20.27 2.72
CA TYR A 220 7.46 -18.84 2.99
C TYR A 220 6.30 -18.36 3.85
N ARG A 221 6.62 -17.54 4.84
CA ARG A 221 5.70 -16.91 5.79
C ARG A 221 6.13 -15.48 6.10
N PHE A 222 5.27 -14.76 6.81
CA PHE A 222 5.61 -13.43 7.36
C PHE A 222 6.16 -12.47 6.28
N ILE A 223 5.44 -12.40 5.14
CA ILE A 223 5.81 -11.58 3.99
C ILE A 223 5.47 -10.12 4.28
N GLN A 224 6.43 -9.20 4.09
CA GLN A 224 6.25 -7.75 4.11
C GLN A 224 6.69 -7.18 2.78
N MET A 225 5.89 -6.31 2.17
CA MET A 225 6.19 -5.64 0.91
C MET A 225 6.48 -4.17 1.17
N GLY A 226 7.26 -3.54 0.29
CA GLY A 226 7.73 -2.16 0.39
C GLY A 226 9.04 -2.00 -0.39
N ASP A 227 9.36 -0.79 -0.83
CA ASP A 227 10.65 -0.47 -1.43
C ASP A 227 11.73 -0.53 -0.34
N PHE A 228 12.50 -1.62 -0.31
CA PHE A 228 13.50 -1.89 0.72
C PHE A 228 14.93 -1.60 0.26
N ASP A 229 15.17 -1.26 -1.01
CA ASP A 229 16.49 -0.82 -1.48
C ASP A 229 16.56 0.63 -1.97
N GLY A 230 15.43 1.31 -2.09
CA GLY A 230 15.28 2.72 -2.44
C GLY A 230 15.42 2.95 -3.95
N ASP A 231 14.96 2.01 -4.78
CA ASP A 231 15.07 2.06 -6.23
C ASP A 231 13.77 2.46 -6.96
N GLY A 232 12.66 2.57 -6.22
CA GLY A 232 11.32 2.88 -6.73
C GLY A 232 10.40 1.68 -6.94
N ASN A 233 10.94 0.46 -7.02
CA ASN A 233 10.17 -0.76 -7.29
C ASN A 233 9.60 -1.39 -6.01
N LEU A 234 8.45 -2.06 -6.14
CA LEU A 234 7.82 -2.74 -5.02
C LEU A 234 8.45 -4.11 -4.74
N ASP A 235 9.31 -4.14 -3.74
CA ASP A 235 9.96 -5.34 -3.23
C ASP A 235 9.18 -6.08 -2.13
N PHE A 236 9.73 -7.22 -1.68
CA PHE A 236 9.31 -7.82 -0.41
C PHE A 236 10.39 -8.62 0.32
N ILE A 237 10.26 -8.70 1.64
CA ILE A 237 10.94 -9.70 2.47
C ILE A 237 9.99 -10.84 2.85
N ALA A 238 10.51 -12.06 2.94
CA ALA A 238 9.79 -13.24 3.42
C ALA A 238 10.65 -14.10 4.35
N HIS A 239 10.02 -14.71 5.34
CA HIS A 239 10.65 -15.60 6.29
C HIS A 239 10.40 -17.07 5.89
N SER A 240 11.27 -17.98 6.30
CA SER A 240 10.95 -19.40 6.32
C SER A 240 9.93 -19.74 7.42
N ASP A 241 9.33 -20.92 7.31
CA ASP A 241 8.77 -21.61 8.47
C ASP A 241 9.81 -21.69 9.61
N PRO A 242 9.40 -21.50 10.89
CA PRO A 242 10.30 -21.61 12.03
C PRO A 242 10.76 -23.05 12.25
N TYR A 243 12.05 -23.25 12.52
CA TYR A 243 12.67 -24.55 12.70
C TYR A 243 13.63 -24.62 13.90
N GLY A 244 13.87 -25.85 14.38
CA GLY A 244 14.74 -26.12 15.53
C GLY A 244 14.12 -25.78 16.89
N ASP A 245 14.91 -25.97 17.96
CA ASP A 245 14.47 -25.75 19.36
C ASP A 245 14.32 -24.26 19.72
N ASP A 246 14.97 -23.36 18.98
CA ASP A 246 14.98 -21.90 19.19
C ASP A 246 14.03 -21.15 18.24
N GLU A 247 13.15 -21.87 17.50
CA GLU A 247 12.17 -21.33 16.53
C GLU A 247 12.77 -20.36 15.47
N LEU A 248 13.98 -20.68 15.00
CA LEU A 248 14.72 -19.86 14.03
C LEU A 248 14.01 -19.83 12.67
N MET A 249 14.06 -18.67 12.01
CA MET A 249 13.55 -18.45 10.66
C MET A 249 14.68 -17.87 9.80
N ASP A 250 14.87 -18.40 8.59
CA ASP A 250 15.70 -17.76 7.58
C ASP A 250 14.89 -16.64 6.91
N VAL A 251 15.54 -15.52 6.59
CA VAL A 251 14.92 -14.35 5.96
C VAL A 251 15.53 -14.14 4.58
N TYR A 252 14.64 -13.94 3.62
CA TYR A 252 14.96 -13.69 2.22
C TYR A 252 14.37 -12.34 1.81
N PHE A 253 15.15 -11.61 1.02
CA PHE A 253 14.75 -10.40 0.33
C PHE A 253 14.51 -10.77 -1.14
N PHE A 254 13.47 -10.21 -1.73
CA PHE A 254 13.03 -10.46 -3.11
C PHE A 254 12.98 -9.12 -3.82
N VAL A 255 13.97 -8.91 -4.71
CA VAL A 255 14.18 -7.65 -5.42
C VAL A 255 13.52 -7.69 -6.80
N ARG A 256 12.75 -6.67 -7.17
CA ARG A 256 12.10 -6.50 -8.48
C ARG A 256 12.94 -5.56 -9.34
N GLU A 257 13.41 -6.02 -10.50
CA GLU A 257 14.25 -5.18 -11.39
C GLU A 257 13.75 -5.17 -12.85
N ASP A 258 13.95 -6.28 -13.57
CA ASP A 258 13.81 -6.30 -15.04
C ASP A 258 12.41 -6.71 -15.57
N LYS A 259 11.46 -7.15 -14.72
CA LYS A 259 10.15 -7.71 -15.14
C LYS A 259 9.04 -7.66 -14.08
N GLU A 260 7.80 -7.68 -14.56
CA GLU A 260 6.60 -7.76 -13.73
C GLU A 260 6.50 -9.01 -12.83
N ASP A 261 7.00 -10.17 -13.24
CA ASP A 261 6.80 -11.48 -12.59
C ASP A 261 8.08 -12.23 -12.17
N GLU A 262 9.26 -11.60 -12.22
CA GLU A 262 10.53 -12.19 -11.78
C GLU A 262 11.19 -11.36 -10.66
N PHE A 263 11.59 -12.01 -9.57
CA PHE A 263 12.26 -11.40 -8.42
C PHE A 263 13.59 -12.10 -8.14
N GLU A 264 14.68 -11.36 -7.86
CA GLU A 264 15.93 -11.96 -7.36
C GLU A 264 15.81 -12.28 -5.87
N GLN A 265 15.92 -13.57 -5.52
CA GLN A 265 15.88 -14.02 -4.15
C GLN A 265 17.25 -13.99 -3.48
N LEU A 266 17.43 -13.08 -2.54
CA LEU A 266 18.63 -12.88 -1.73
C LEU A 266 18.44 -13.39 -0.30
N TYR A 267 19.32 -14.26 0.17
CA TYR A 267 19.33 -14.66 1.58
C TYR A 267 19.99 -13.58 2.45
N ILE A 268 19.21 -12.93 3.32
CA ILE A 268 19.69 -11.81 4.15
C ILE A 268 20.05 -12.20 5.59
N GLY A 269 19.64 -13.39 6.09
CA GLY A 269 20.14 -13.97 7.34
C GLY A 269 19.10 -14.78 8.12
N THR A 270 19.51 -15.40 9.23
CA THR A 270 18.61 -16.10 10.17
C THR A 270 18.22 -15.18 11.35
N THR A 271 16.99 -15.30 11.84
CA THR A 271 16.42 -14.54 12.98
C THR A 271 15.57 -15.43 13.90
N ASP A 272 15.48 -15.09 15.20
CA ASP A 272 14.45 -15.60 16.13
C ASP A 272 13.24 -14.65 16.27
N THR A 273 13.37 -13.46 15.68
CA THR A 273 12.43 -12.34 15.78
C THR A 273 11.80 -12.07 14.42
N ARG A 274 10.48 -11.92 14.38
CA ARG A 274 9.73 -11.65 13.13
C ARG A 274 9.94 -10.20 12.70
N LEU A 275 10.42 -10.00 11.47
CA LEU A 275 10.48 -8.70 10.81
C LEU A 275 9.14 -8.47 10.10
N ILE A 276 8.11 -8.13 10.89
CA ILE A 276 6.75 -7.83 10.41
C ILE A 276 6.19 -6.63 11.13
N GLY A 277 5.24 -5.91 10.53
CA GLY A 277 4.55 -4.82 11.21
C GLY A 277 3.89 -3.86 10.23
N THR A 278 4.14 -2.58 10.46
CA THR A 278 3.86 -1.50 9.53
C THR A 278 5.15 -1.13 8.82
N VAL A 279 5.07 -1.01 7.49
CA VAL A 279 6.18 -0.63 6.61
C VAL A 279 5.91 0.80 6.12
N ALA A 280 6.92 1.66 6.22
CA ALA A 280 6.97 3.05 5.75
C ALA A 280 8.40 3.56 5.95
N ASP A 281 8.79 4.68 5.35
CA ASP A 281 10.00 5.41 5.77
C ASP A 281 9.70 6.17 7.08
N TYR A 282 10.42 5.87 8.18
CA TYR A 282 10.29 6.61 9.45
C TYR A 282 11.48 7.52 9.76
N ASN A 283 12.56 7.48 8.97
CA ASN A 283 13.80 8.22 9.21
C ASN A 283 14.23 9.13 8.05
N GLU A 284 13.37 9.27 7.03
CA GLU A 284 13.51 10.17 5.88
C GLU A 284 14.82 9.90 5.12
N ASP A 285 15.08 8.62 4.83
CA ASP A 285 16.23 8.17 4.02
C ASP A 285 15.88 7.38 2.75
N TYR A 286 14.58 7.29 2.43
CA TYR A 286 13.98 6.72 1.23
C TYR A 286 14.11 5.20 1.08
N ALA A 287 14.46 4.49 2.16
CA ALA A 287 14.43 3.03 2.19
C ALA A 287 13.47 2.57 3.29
N PHE A 288 12.45 1.76 2.95
CA PHE A 288 11.36 1.50 3.90
C PHE A 288 11.81 0.70 5.12
N ASP A 289 11.33 1.15 6.28
CA ASP A 289 11.57 0.58 7.60
C ASP A 289 10.47 -0.41 8.01
N ILE A 290 10.64 -1.07 9.16
CA ILE A 290 9.60 -1.91 9.76
C ILE A 290 9.38 -1.57 11.23
N VAL A 291 8.14 -1.23 11.62
CA VAL A 291 7.74 -1.11 13.03
C VAL A 291 6.86 -2.30 13.44
N TYR A 292 7.44 -3.17 14.28
CA TYR A 292 6.75 -4.33 14.85
C TYR A 292 6.16 -4.01 16.22
N PHE A 293 4.86 -4.25 16.41
CA PHE A 293 4.19 -4.19 17.72
C PHE A 293 3.90 -5.60 18.27
N THR A 294 4.16 -5.80 19.56
CA THR A 294 3.83 -7.05 20.28
C THR A 294 3.08 -6.80 21.58
N PHE A 295 2.13 -7.67 21.89
CA PHE A 295 1.36 -7.68 23.13
C PHE A 295 1.29 -9.11 23.69
N ILE A 296 1.75 -9.30 24.94
CA ILE A 296 1.96 -10.64 25.53
C ILE A 296 1.11 -10.81 26.80
N GLU A 297 0.08 -11.66 26.74
CA GLU A 297 -0.71 -12.13 27.92
C GLU A 297 0.12 -13.14 28.74
N ARG A 298 0.87 -12.67 29.75
CA ARG A 298 1.56 -13.57 30.69
C ARG A 298 0.58 -14.13 31.74
N SER A 299 -0.02 -15.29 31.43
CA SER A 299 -0.64 -16.23 32.39
C SER A 299 -1.88 -15.76 33.19
N ARG A 300 -3.00 -16.47 32.98
CA ARG A 300 -4.29 -16.31 33.69
C ARG A 300 -4.30 -16.55 35.22
N SER A 301 -3.16 -16.63 35.91
CA SER A 301 -3.13 -17.16 37.29
C SER A 301 -2.30 -16.43 38.35
N THR A 302 -1.38 -15.52 38.01
CA THR A 302 -0.51 -14.89 39.03
C THR A 302 -0.05 -13.45 38.75
N LEU A 303 -0.92 -12.45 38.96
CA LEU A 303 -0.48 -11.09 39.33
C LEU A 303 0.50 -10.38 38.35
N ASP A 304 0.52 -10.83 37.10
CA ASP A 304 1.40 -10.33 36.05
C ASP A 304 0.79 -9.08 35.38
N LYS A 305 1.64 -8.21 34.82
CA LYS A 305 1.23 -7.13 33.92
C LYS A 305 1.18 -7.69 32.50
N ASP A 306 0.25 -7.21 31.69
CA ASP A 306 0.32 -7.43 30.24
C ASP A 306 1.48 -6.60 29.68
N GLU A 307 2.34 -7.22 28.88
CA GLU A 307 3.54 -6.59 28.32
C GLU A 307 3.25 -6.11 26.90
N ALA A 308 3.51 -4.82 26.63
CA ALA A 308 3.28 -4.19 25.33
C ALA A 308 4.55 -3.45 24.88
N TYR A 309 5.12 -3.86 23.74
CA TYR A 309 6.34 -3.27 23.18
C TYR A 309 6.18 -2.97 21.70
N TYR A 310 6.94 -1.98 21.21
CA TYR A 310 7.25 -1.88 19.79
C TYR A 310 8.76 -1.85 19.53
N TYR A 311 9.13 -2.28 18.33
CA TYR A 311 10.48 -2.38 17.81
C TYR A 311 10.51 -1.66 16.46
N THR A 312 11.38 -0.66 16.28
CA THR A 312 11.67 -0.12 14.95
C THR A 312 12.92 -0.79 14.41
N PHE A 313 12.84 -1.34 13.21
CA PHE A 313 13.93 -1.89 12.44
C PHE A 313 14.19 -0.92 11.29
N LEU A 314 15.21 -0.06 11.43
CA LEU A 314 15.54 0.87 10.36
C LEU A 314 16.24 0.15 9.21
N ASN A 315 15.95 0.52 7.98
CA ASN A 315 16.65 0.02 6.82
C ASN A 315 18.13 0.40 6.88
N ASN A 316 18.96 -0.44 6.26
CA ASN A 316 20.41 -0.27 6.19
C ASN A 316 20.98 -0.96 4.95
N TRP A 317 20.17 -1.15 3.89
CA TRP A 317 20.54 -1.79 2.63
C TRP A 317 21.83 -1.23 2.03
N ALA A 318 21.98 0.10 1.99
CA ALA A 318 23.18 0.78 1.49
C ALA A 318 24.50 0.38 2.20
N ASN A 319 24.42 -0.22 3.39
CA ASN A 319 25.58 -0.76 4.14
C ASN A 319 25.54 -2.29 4.28
N PHE A 320 24.62 -3.00 3.63
CA PHE A 320 24.43 -4.44 3.76
C PHE A 320 25.66 -5.23 3.30
N ASN A 321 26.07 -6.20 4.12
CA ASN A 321 27.26 -6.99 3.88
C ASN A 321 26.91 -8.37 3.31
N PHE A 322 26.76 -8.45 1.99
CA PHE A 322 26.56 -9.69 1.23
C PHE A 322 27.58 -10.82 1.54
N SER A 323 28.78 -10.50 2.06
CA SER A 323 29.77 -11.51 2.46
C SER A 323 29.55 -12.08 3.87
N SER A 324 28.63 -11.52 4.65
CA SER A 324 28.26 -11.96 6.00
C SER A 324 26.80 -11.58 6.31
N PRO A 325 25.80 -12.18 5.64
CA PRO A 325 24.40 -11.83 5.82
C PRO A 325 23.93 -11.91 7.28
N CYS A 326 23.24 -10.88 7.74
CA CYS A 326 22.47 -10.86 8.98
C CYS A 326 21.20 -10.02 8.80
N ALA A 327 20.07 -10.54 9.29
CA ALA A 327 18.77 -9.90 9.09
C ALA A 327 18.67 -8.57 9.84
N TYR A 328 19.14 -8.50 11.10
CA TYR A 328 19.26 -7.22 11.80
C TYR A 328 20.46 -7.14 12.75
N GLY A 329 20.88 -5.92 13.03
CA GLY A 329 21.90 -5.56 14.01
C GLY A 329 21.41 -4.47 14.96
N THR A 330 22.35 -3.84 15.68
CA THR A 330 22.10 -2.71 16.60
C THR A 330 22.90 -1.45 16.22
N THR A 331 23.80 -1.55 15.24
CA THR A 331 24.52 -0.41 14.66
C THR A 331 24.76 -0.65 13.17
N VAL A 332 24.83 0.45 12.40
CA VAL A 332 25.08 0.46 10.94
C VAL A 332 26.35 -0.31 10.57
N GLU A 333 27.43 -0.21 11.36
CA GLU A 333 28.72 -0.83 11.06
C GLU A 333 28.73 -2.36 11.18
N GLN A 334 27.62 -2.97 11.63
CA GLN A 334 27.45 -4.42 11.61
C GLN A 334 27.13 -4.95 10.20
N GLY A 335 26.60 -4.10 9.30
CA GLY A 335 26.28 -4.46 7.91
C GLY A 335 25.14 -5.47 7.77
N CYS A 336 24.18 -5.45 8.71
CA CYS A 336 22.94 -6.22 8.62
C CYS A 336 21.88 -5.44 7.83
N MET A 337 20.85 -6.13 7.32
CA MET A 337 19.80 -5.51 6.51
C MET A 337 19.08 -4.41 7.30
N PHE A 338 18.73 -4.68 8.56
CA PHE A 338 18.09 -3.71 9.43
C PHE A 338 18.94 -3.33 10.67
N VAL A 339 18.69 -2.14 11.22
CA VAL A 339 19.24 -1.65 12.49
C VAL A 339 18.11 -1.48 13.51
N LEU A 340 18.08 -2.36 14.51
CA LEU A 340 17.10 -2.35 15.59
C LEU A 340 17.32 -1.15 16.53
N GLN A 341 16.32 -0.29 16.63
CA GLN A 341 16.27 0.84 17.56
C GLN A 341 15.98 0.40 19.01
N PRO A 342 16.21 1.29 20.01
CA PRO A 342 15.88 1.01 21.40
C PRO A 342 14.39 0.68 21.61
N VAL A 343 14.09 -0.57 21.98
CA VAL A 343 12.73 -1.07 22.22
C VAL A 343 11.96 -0.20 23.22
N VAL A 344 10.73 0.17 22.86
CA VAL A 344 9.88 1.06 23.66
C VAL A 344 8.79 0.26 24.39
N ASP A 345 8.63 0.54 25.69
CA ASP A 345 7.67 -0.11 26.59
C ASP A 345 6.41 0.76 26.75
N LEU A 346 5.27 0.25 26.27
CA LEU A 346 3.95 0.88 26.37
C LEU A 346 3.08 0.24 27.47
N SER A 347 3.59 -0.76 28.20
CA SER A 347 2.80 -1.62 29.11
C SER A 347 2.07 -0.85 30.20
N GLU A 348 2.68 0.20 30.77
CA GLU A 348 2.02 0.98 31.84
C GLU A 348 0.84 1.84 31.33
N THR A 349 0.84 2.20 30.04
CA THR A 349 -0.19 3.04 29.39
C THR A 349 -1.26 2.19 28.72
N LEU A 350 -0.85 1.10 28.04
CA LEU A 350 -1.74 0.17 27.35
C LEU A 350 -2.32 -0.90 28.28
N ALA A 351 -1.72 -1.22 29.43
CA ALA A 351 -2.26 -2.17 30.41
C ALA A 351 -2.17 -1.65 31.87
N PRO A 352 -2.90 -0.57 32.23
CA PRO A 352 -2.93 -0.03 33.60
C PRO A 352 -3.75 -0.92 34.57
N GLY A 353 -3.28 -2.14 34.81
CA GLY A 353 -3.93 -3.18 35.62
C GLY A 353 -4.47 -4.35 34.78
N SER A 354 -4.80 -5.44 35.47
CA SER A 354 -5.04 -6.78 34.89
C SER A 354 -6.42 -6.95 34.21
N ASN A 355 -6.81 -6.06 33.29
CA ASN A 355 -8.17 -6.09 32.71
C ASN A 355 -8.31 -5.68 31.23
N ARG A 356 -7.26 -5.18 30.56
CA ARG A 356 -7.26 -5.10 29.09
C ARG A 356 -6.79 -6.43 28.51
N TRP A 357 -7.29 -6.80 27.34
CA TRP A 357 -7.11 -8.16 26.79
C TRP A 357 -6.64 -8.19 25.34
N VAL A 358 -6.83 -7.10 24.60
CA VAL A 358 -6.38 -6.98 23.22
C VAL A 358 -5.85 -5.57 23.02
N ALA A 359 -4.66 -5.47 22.43
CA ALA A 359 -4.13 -4.27 21.83
C ALA A 359 -3.58 -4.63 20.45
N GLY A 360 -3.69 -3.72 19.50
CA GLY A 360 -3.19 -3.86 18.14
C GLY A 360 -2.74 -2.52 17.59
N ILE A 361 -2.12 -2.58 16.42
CA ILE A 361 -1.63 -1.44 15.64
C ILE A 361 -2.32 -1.45 14.26
N SER A 362 -2.51 -0.29 13.64
CA SER A 362 -2.74 -0.21 12.19
C SER A 362 -1.57 -0.88 11.47
N ARG A 363 -1.77 -1.43 10.28
CA ARG A 363 -0.66 -1.95 9.46
C ARG A 363 -0.28 -0.99 8.33
N GLN A 364 -0.58 0.27 8.57
CA GLN A 364 -0.41 1.44 7.73
C GLN A 364 0.12 2.57 8.63
N SER A 365 0.95 3.42 8.06
CA SER A 365 1.30 4.74 8.58
C SER A 365 0.76 5.79 7.63
N VAL A 366 0.36 6.93 8.20
CA VAL A 366 -0.16 8.10 7.48
C VAL A 366 0.12 9.33 8.37
N ASN A 367 0.22 10.52 7.81
CA ASN A 367 0.39 11.72 8.61
C ASN A 367 -0.96 12.22 9.17
N LEU A 368 -1.12 12.29 10.50
CA LEU A 368 -2.32 12.86 11.13
C LEU A 368 -2.17 14.36 11.42
N ASN A 369 -0.95 14.90 11.35
CA ASN A 369 -0.62 16.29 11.66
C ASN A 369 0.25 17.03 10.60
N PRO A 370 -0.11 17.03 9.31
CA PRO A 370 0.60 17.80 8.27
C PRO A 370 0.72 19.31 8.57
N SER A 371 -0.18 19.87 9.40
CA SER A 371 -0.05 21.27 9.86
C SER A 371 1.01 21.51 10.96
N VAL A 372 1.72 20.46 11.38
CA VAL A 372 2.75 20.48 12.44
C VAL A 372 4.09 19.96 11.92
N ASP A 373 4.09 18.80 11.28
CA ASP A 373 5.24 18.15 10.65
C ASP A 373 4.78 17.17 9.53
N GLY A 374 5.74 16.67 8.74
CA GLY A 374 5.49 15.81 7.57
C GLY A 374 5.56 14.30 7.85
N HIS A 375 5.62 13.88 9.11
CA HIS A 375 6.08 12.53 9.45
C HIS A 375 4.97 11.48 9.46
N SER A 376 5.32 10.24 9.10
CA SER A 376 4.44 9.07 9.19
C SER A 376 4.08 8.72 10.64
N ASP A 377 2.78 8.67 10.96
CA ASP A 377 2.27 8.35 12.30
C ASP A 377 1.72 6.92 12.41
N LEU A 378 1.72 6.37 13.63
CA LEU A 378 1.21 5.02 13.91
C LEU A 378 0.00 5.01 14.83
N LEU A 379 -1.08 4.37 14.39
CA LEU A 379 -2.32 4.23 15.16
C LEU A 379 -2.32 2.93 15.99
N ILE A 380 -2.61 3.04 17.28
CA ILE A 380 -2.72 1.93 18.22
C ILE A 380 -4.13 1.90 18.80
N TYR A 381 -4.73 0.72 18.90
CA TYR A 381 -6.05 0.52 19.51
C TYR A 381 -5.97 -0.52 20.64
N ALA A 382 -6.73 -0.32 21.72
CA ALA A 382 -6.76 -1.25 22.86
C ALA A 382 -8.14 -1.35 23.54
N PHE A 383 -8.54 -2.56 23.90
CA PHE A 383 -9.87 -2.82 24.50
C PHE A 383 -9.86 -3.94 25.56
N ASN A 384 -10.99 -4.02 26.27
CA ASN A 384 -11.25 -5.02 27.31
C ASN A 384 -11.96 -6.25 26.73
N ASN A 385 -11.85 -7.40 27.39
CA ASN A 385 -12.35 -8.67 26.85
C ASN A 385 -13.87 -8.74 26.63
N GLY A 386 -14.26 -9.06 25.39
CA GLY A 386 -15.47 -9.81 25.06
C GLY A 386 -16.72 -8.96 24.78
N GLY A 387 -17.44 -9.35 23.72
CA GLY A 387 -18.66 -8.70 23.28
C GLY A 387 -18.42 -7.28 22.76
N ASN A 388 -19.52 -6.55 22.60
CA ASN A 388 -19.49 -5.17 22.15
C ASN A 388 -18.76 -4.21 23.13
N ALA A 389 -17.44 -4.11 22.99
CA ALA A 389 -16.54 -3.39 23.87
C ALA A 389 -16.22 -1.97 23.35
N ALA A 390 -15.97 -1.06 24.29
CA ALA A 390 -15.41 0.25 23.98
C ALA A 390 -13.89 0.11 23.73
N THR A 391 -13.38 0.68 22.64
CA THR A 391 -11.96 0.62 22.27
C THR A 391 -11.31 1.99 22.38
N ASP A 392 -10.23 2.09 23.15
CA ASP A 392 -9.42 3.30 23.22
C ASP A 392 -8.48 3.37 22.02
N ILE A 393 -8.45 4.52 21.35
CA ILE A 393 -7.62 4.82 20.17
C ILE A 393 -6.50 5.78 20.59
N PHE A 394 -5.29 5.48 20.12
CA PHE A 394 -4.07 6.21 20.41
C PHE A 394 -3.27 6.42 19.13
N VAL A 395 -2.42 7.45 19.11
CA VAL A 395 -1.45 7.68 18.03
C VAL A 395 -0.06 7.91 18.62
N LEU A 396 0.94 7.33 17.97
CA LEU A 396 2.36 7.62 18.13
C LEU A 396 2.75 8.54 16.97
N PHE A 397 2.97 9.82 17.25
CA PHE A 397 3.40 10.76 16.21
C PHE A 397 4.87 10.53 15.84
N GLY A 398 5.20 10.55 14.55
CA GLY A 398 6.57 10.39 14.04
C GLY A 398 7.51 11.53 14.46
N ASN A 399 8.82 11.30 14.42
CA ASN A 399 9.85 12.34 14.64
C ASN A 399 10.82 12.52 13.46
N GLY A 400 10.64 11.80 12.34
CA GLY A 400 11.55 11.81 11.18
C GLY A 400 12.96 11.25 11.46
N ASP A 401 13.12 10.41 12.49
CA ASP A 401 14.43 9.82 12.87
C ASP A 401 14.36 8.32 13.24
N GLY A 402 13.28 7.65 12.81
CA GLY A 402 13.00 6.26 13.19
C GLY A 402 12.37 6.10 14.57
N THR A 403 12.12 7.21 15.28
CA THR A 403 11.50 7.21 16.60
C THR A 403 10.16 7.94 16.62
N PHE A 404 9.38 7.69 17.66
CA PHE A 404 8.05 8.29 17.83
C PHE A 404 7.97 9.05 19.15
N SER A 405 7.05 10.01 19.18
CA SER A 405 6.57 10.65 20.40
C SER A 405 5.93 9.64 21.37
N GLY A 406 5.69 10.08 22.62
CA GLY A 406 5.00 9.23 23.60
C GLY A 406 3.53 9.02 23.24
N LEU A 407 3.00 7.82 23.54
CA LEU A 407 1.63 7.41 23.19
C LEU A 407 0.54 8.42 23.58
N ASN A 408 -0.15 8.99 22.58
CA ASN A 408 -1.17 10.02 22.75
C ASN A 408 -2.58 9.41 22.66
N TYR A 409 -3.43 9.62 23.67
CA TYR A 409 -4.84 9.20 23.62
C TYR A 409 -5.68 10.16 22.78
N MET A 410 -6.38 9.63 21.78
CA MET A 410 -7.26 10.39 20.89
C MET A 410 -8.70 10.38 21.42
N PHE A 411 -9.36 9.22 21.35
CA PHE A 411 -10.75 9.03 21.74
C PHE A 411 -11.02 7.54 22.06
N THR A 412 -12.22 7.24 22.52
CA THR A 412 -12.74 5.88 22.72
C THR A 412 -13.86 5.62 21.70
N HIS A 413 -13.64 4.71 20.76
CA HIS A 413 -14.66 4.18 19.85
C HIS A 413 -15.71 3.38 20.65
N ASN A 414 -16.97 3.41 20.22
CA ASN A 414 -18.08 2.74 20.91
C ASN A 414 -18.14 3.07 22.43
N GLY A 415 -17.89 4.33 22.77
CA GLY A 415 -17.69 4.74 24.16
C GLY A 415 -18.06 6.19 24.46
N ASN A 416 -18.28 6.46 25.74
CA ASN A 416 -18.56 7.81 26.23
C ASN A 416 -17.24 8.56 26.49
N ASN A 417 -16.97 9.59 25.69
CA ASN A 417 -15.68 10.27 25.71
C ASN A 417 -15.68 11.40 26.75
N THR A 418 -15.03 11.17 27.89
CA THR A 418 -14.92 12.17 28.98
C THR A 418 -13.68 13.06 28.88
N THR A 419 -12.74 12.72 28.01
CA THR A 419 -11.43 13.33 27.77
C THR A 419 -11.04 13.16 26.30
N GLY A 420 -9.88 13.70 25.89
CA GLY A 420 -9.37 13.58 24.52
C GLY A 420 -10.12 14.45 23.53
N ALA A 421 -9.96 14.11 22.25
CA ALA A 421 -10.56 14.78 21.10
C ALA A 421 -12.08 14.95 21.23
N CYS A 422 -12.74 13.84 21.54
CA CYS A 422 -14.18 13.72 21.52
C CYS A 422 -14.82 14.04 22.88
N GLN A 423 -14.15 14.85 23.72
CA GLN A 423 -14.65 15.20 25.04
C GLN A 423 -16.09 15.76 25.00
N GLY A 424 -17.01 15.03 25.63
CA GLY A 424 -18.44 15.37 25.71
C GLY A 424 -19.28 14.83 24.55
N VAL A 425 -18.70 14.10 23.60
CA VAL A 425 -19.40 13.32 22.58
C VAL A 425 -19.63 11.91 23.11
N ASP A 426 -20.86 11.42 22.99
CA ASP A 426 -21.19 10.03 23.29
C ASP A 426 -21.14 9.24 21.98
N LEU A 427 -20.12 8.39 21.83
CA LEU A 427 -19.96 7.47 20.70
C LEU A 427 -20.51 6.07 21.04
N ALA A 428 -21.04 5.86 22.25
CA ALA A 428 -21.70 4.61 22.60
C ALA A 428 -23.04 4.47 21.82
N GLY A 429 -23.11 3.48 20.93
CA GLY A 429 -24.28 3.19 20.10
C GLY A 429 -24.26 1.75 19.62
N ASP A 430 -24.96 1.44 18.53
CA ASP A 430 -24.87 0.15 17.85
C ASP A 430 -23.60 0.11 16.94
N GLN A 431 -22.46 0.55 17.51
CA GLN A 431 -21.12 0.44 16.92
C GLN A 431 -20.46 -0.84 17.44
N ALA A 432 -19.62 -1.49 16.63
CA ALA A 432 -18.91 -2.71 17.00
C ALA A 432 -17.53 -2.39 17.61
N PRO A 433 -16.92 -3.27 18.43
CA PRO A 433 -15.55 -3.08 18.88
C PRO A 433 -14.57 -3.19 17.72
N VAL A 434 -13.38 -2.63 17.90
CA VAL A 434 -12.33 -2.62 16.88
C VAL A 434 -11.56 -3.93 16.90
N ASN A 435 -11.87 -4.82 15.97
CA ASN A 435 -11.13 -6.08 15.73
C ASN A 435 -9.98 -5.86 14.74
N SER A 436 -10.16 -4.92 13.82
CA SER A 436 -9.15 -4.39 12.91
C SER A 436 -9.30 -2.88 12.83
N ALA A 437 -8.19 -2.16 12.66
CA ALA A 437 -8.15 -0.75 12.34
C ALA A 437 -7.37 -0.56 11.05
N VAL A 438 -7.93 0.20 10.12
CA VAL A 438 -7.23 0.67 8.92
C VAL A 438 -7.04 2.17 9.09
N PHE A 439 -5.80 2.63 8.96
CA PHE A 439 -5.41 4.03 9.08
C PHE A 439 -4.90 4.43 7.69
N GLN A 440 -5.63 5.30 6.99
CA GLN A 440 -5.44 5.58 5.56
C GLN A 440 -6.09 6.94 5.29
N ASP A 441 -5.60 7.76 4.37
CA ASP A 441 -6.37 8.89 3.86
C ASP A 441 -7.50 8.34 2.97
N PHE A 442 -8.76 8.37 3.44
CA PHE A 442 -9.88 7.90 2.63
C PHE A 442 -10.47 9.01 1.78
N ASN A 443 -10.40 10.28 2.18
CA ASN A 443 -11.09 11.36 1.48
C ASN A 443 -10.24 12.08 0.44
N GLN A 444 -8.95 11.75 0.36
CA GLN A 444 -7.93 12.48 -0.36
C GLN A 444 -7.84 13.95 0.10
N ASP A 445 -7.55 14.21 1.39
CA ASP A 445 -7.32 15.57 1.93
C ASP A 445 -5.93 15.85 2.53
N GLY A 446 -5.02 14.88 2.48
CA GLY A 446 -3.63 14.97 2.95
C GLY A 446 -3.50 14.59 4.42
N VAL A 447 -4.48 13.86 4.97
CA VAL A 447 -4.56 13.54 6.39
C VAL A 447 -5.05 12.12 6.60
N GLY A 448 -4.34 11.37 7.44
CA GLY A 448 -4.77 10.05 7.87
C GLY A 448 -6.16 10.04 8.53
N ASP A 449 -7.11 9.36 7.91
CA ASP A 449 -8.39 8.96 8.49
C ASP A 449 -8.27 7.58 9.16
N VAL A 450 -9.25 7.20 9.99
CA VAL A 450 -9.30 5.83 10.54
C VAL A 450 -10.65 5.16 10.37
N LEU A 451 -10.61 3.95 9.82
CA LEU A 451 -11.73 3.02 9.69
C LEU A 451 -11.66 1.97 10.81
N LEU A 452 -12.69 1.98 11.67
CA LEU A 452 -12.74 1.22 12.93
C LEU A 452 -13.96 0.29 13.02
N GLY A 453 -13.77 -0.95 13.50
CA GLY A 453 -14.86 -1.88 13.81
C GLY A 453 -14.55 -3.31 13.38
N PHE A 454 -15.35 -3.82 12.42
CA PHE A 454 -15.27 -5.15 11.80
C PHE A 454 -15.70 -6.35 12.66
N ASP A 455 -16.03 -6.17 13.94
CA ASP A 455 -16.64 -7.23 14.77
C ASP A 455 -18.16 -7.31 14.59
N ASP A 456 -18.75 -8.50 14.79
CA ASP A 456 -20.17 -8.76 14.53
C ASP A 456 -20.85 -9.70 15.55
N ASP A 457 -20.28 -9.90 16.75
CA ASP A 457 -20.78 -10.84 17.76
C ASP A 457 -22.13 -10.46 18.43
N GLY A 458 -22.85 -9.46 17.89
CA GLY A 458 -24.19 -9.04 18.33
C GLY A 458 -24.95 -7.97 17.52
N ASP A 459 -24.74 -7.86 16.19
CA ASP A 459 -25.25 -6.82 15.26
C ASP A 459 -24.70 -5.40 15.48
N THR A 460 -24.47 -4.53 14.47
CA THR A 460 -24.19 -4.76 13.04
C THR A 460 -22.68 -4.93 12.85
N GLY A 461 -22.25 -5.75 11.89
CA GLY A 461 -20.83 -5.94 11.50
C GLY A 461 -20.22 -4.74 10.80
N ALA A 462 -20.36 -3.55 11.39
CA ALA A 462 -20.13 -2.29 10.72
C ALA A 462 -18.75 -1.71 11.02
N ALA A 463 -18.13 -1.16 9.99
CA ALA A 463 -16.94 -0.34 10.13
C ALA A 463 -17.33 1.15 10.03
N TRP A 464 -16.62 2.01 10.74
CA TRP A 464 -16.92 3.42 10.90
C TRP A 464 -15.69 4.28 10.60
N THR A 465 -15.82 5.22 9.66
CA THR A 465 -14.75 6.16 9.29
C THR A 465 -14.79 7.39 10.19
N TYR A 466 -13.62 7.74 10.72
CA TYR A 466 -13.35 8.96 11.46
C TYR A 466 -12.34 9.77 10.67
N PHE A 467 -12.79 10.89 10.11
CA PHE A 467 -11.91 11.73 9.30
C PHE A 467 -10.83 12.41 10.15
N GLY A 468 -9.64 12.62 9.59
CA GLY A 468 -8.59 13.46 10.15
C GLY A 468 -9.00 14.92 10.29
N THR A 469 -8.12 15.74 10.88
CA THR A 469 -8.31 17.20 10.96
C THR A 469 -7.04 18.01 10.63
N GLY A 470 -6.01 17.36 10.09
CA GLY A 470 -4.69 17.92 9.77
C GLY A 470 -3.85 18.38 10.96
N ALA A 471 -4.34 18.21 12.20
CA ALA A 471 -3.81 18.83 13.42
C ALA A 471 -3.60 17.82 14.55
N GLY A 472 -3.26 16.57 14.21
CA GLY A 472 -2.96 15.48 15.14
C GLY A 472 -4.22 14.96 15.83
N ASN A 473 -5.34 14.93 15.09
CA ASN A 473 -6.64 14.60 15.67
C ASN A 473 -7.70 14.18 14.65
N PHE A 474 -8.77 13.57 15.15
CA PHE A 474 -9.92 13.07 14.37
C PHE A 474 -11.21 13.84 14.62
N SER A 475 -12.07 13.87 13.60
CA SER A 475 -13.45 14.35 13.64
C SER A 475 -14.35 13.41 14.45
N CYS A 476 -14.97 13.95 15.50
CA CYS A 476 -15.85 13.20 16.40
C CYS A 476 -17.28 13.03 15.89
N ALA A 477 -17.45 12.98 14.56
CA ALA A 477 -18.71 12.77 13.86
C ALA A 477 -18.55 11.63 12.84
N PRO A 478 -18.31 10.38 13.30
CA PRO A 478 -18.04 9.26 12.41
C PRO A 478 -19.25 8.89 11.56
N ILE A 479 -18.98 8.40 10.37
CA ILE A 479 -19.96 7.82 9.45
C ILE A 479 -19.90 6.30 9.51
N LYS A 480 -20.99 5.61 9.13
CA LYS A 480 -20.95 4.16 8.94
C LYS A 480 -20.47 3.88 7.52
N ALA A 481 -19.23 3.41 7.39
CA ALA A 481 -18.60 3.16 6.10
C ALA A 481 -19.21 1.96 5.38
N MET A 482 -19.39 0.85 6.11
CA MET A 482 -19.97 -0.40 5.58
C MET A 482 -20.60 -1.26 6.68
N ASP A 483 -21.22 -2.36 6.26
CA ASP A 483 -21.81 -3.39 7.12
C ASP A 483 -21.53 -4.77 6.50
N LEU A 484 -20.76 -5.61 7.20
CA LEU A 484 -20.39 -6.96 6.77
C LEU A 484 -21.60 -7.92 6.74
N ALA A 485 -22.65 -7.64 7.51
CA ALA A 485 -23.85 -8.47 7.61
C ALA A 485 -25.12 -7.61 7.73
N PRO A 486 -25.61 -6.98 6.64
CA PRO A 486 -26.73 -6.03 6.68
C PRO A 486 -28.12 -6.68 6.90
N THR A 487 -28.19 -7.95 7.31
CA THR A 487 -29.42 -8.66 7.59
C THR A 487 -29.88 -8.46 9.03
N ASN A 488 -31.18 -8.21 9.23
CA ASN A 488 -31.74 -7.97 10.56
C ASN A 488 -32.15 -9.30 11.25
N GLY A 489 -31.29 -10.31 11.19
CA GLY A 489 -31.48 -11.60 11.85
C GLY A 489 -30.80 -11.64 13.22
N PRO A 490 -30.97 -12.73 14.01
CA PRO A 490 -30.02 -13.07 15.06
C PRO A 490 -28.77 -13.63 14.37
N ASP A 491 -27.98 -12.76 13.78
CA ASP A 491 -26.88 -13.16 12.91
C ASP A 491 -25.73 -13.70 13.78
N GLN A 492 -25.02 -14.69 13.24
CA GLN A 492 -23.79 -15.25 13.82
C GLN A 492 -22.75 -15.28 12.70
N PRO A 493 -21.85 -14.28 12.60
CA PRO A 493 -20.82 -14.34 11.57
C PRO A 493 -19.37 -13.96 11.93
N GLY A 494 -18.93 -13.95 13.20
CA GLY A 494 -17.50 -14.17 13.42
C GLY A 494 -16.81 -13.88 14.75
N ARG A 495 -15.52 -14.20 14.71
CA ARG A 495 -14.56 -14.15 15.83
C ARG A 495 -13.33 -13.31 15.51
N SER A 496 -13.01 -13.15 14.23
CA SER A 496 -11.77 -12.57 13.75
C SER A 496 -12.00 -12.05 12.34
N SER A 497 -11.75 -10.76 12.17
CA SER A 497 -11.85 -10.03 10.91
C SER A 497 -10.55 -9.25 10.72
N SER A 498 -9.92 -9.38 9.57
CA SER A 498 -8.81 -8.50 9.18
C SER A 498 -9.24 -7.68 7.98
N ALA A 499 -8.77 -6.43 7.91
CA ALA A 499 -8.97 -5.56 6.76
C ALA A 499 -7.65 -4.95 6.30
N ARG A 500 -7.57 -4.68 5.00
CA ARG A 500 -6.47 -3.99 4.34
C ARG A 500 -7.05 -2.99 3.34
N PRO A 501 -6.50 -1.78 3.25
CA PRO A 501 -6.74 -0.91 2.12
C PRO A 501 -5.90 -1.39 0.92
N PHE A 502 -6.42 -1.15 -0.28
CA PHE A 502 -5.75 -1.25 -1.58
C PHE A 502 -6.72 -0.72 -2.65
N ASP A 503 -6.39 0.31 -3.43
CA ASP A 503 -7.20 0.70 -4.60
C ASP A 503 -7.18 -0.40 -5.68
N PHE A 504 -8.24 -1.21 -5.75
CA PHE A 504 -8.33 -2.31 -6.71
C PHE A 504 -8.76 -1.87 -8.10
N ASN A 505 -9.22 -0.63 -8.28
CA ASN A 505 -9.77 -0.14 -9.55
C ASN A 505 -9.16 1.15 -10.10
N GLN A 506 -8.12 1.68 -9.46
CA GLN A 506 -7.39 2.88 -9.86
C GLN A 506 -8.34 4.05 -10.12
N ASP A 507 -9.17 4.37 -9.12
CA ASP A 507 -9.91 5.65 -9.08
C ASP A 507 -9.36 6.64 -8.04
N GLY A 508 -8.21 6.29 -7.45
CA GLY A 508 -7.44 7.03 -6.46
C GLY A 508 -7.93 6.80 -5.03
N TYR A 509 -9.12 6.25 -4.83
CA TYR A 509 -9.68 6.08 -3.49
C TYR A 509 -9.34 4.70 -2.91
N PRO A 510 -8.77 4.62 -1.70
CA PRO A 510 -8.47 3.33 -1.09
C PRO A 510 -9.73 2.47 -0.87
N ASP A 511 -9.83 1.36 -1.59
CA ASP A 511 -10.84 0.34 -1.34
C ASP A 511 -10.46 -0.52 -0.13
N ILE A 512 -11.36 -1.38 0.35
CA ILE A 512 -11.08 -2.30 1.46
C ILE A 512 -11.32 -3.76 1.08
N ILE A 513 -10.29 -4.58 1.20
CA ILE A 513 -10.44 -6.04 1.27
C ILE A 513 -10.47 -6.49 2.73
N THR A 514 -11.44 -7.36 3.05
CA THR A 514 -11.62 -7.91 4.40
C THR A 514 -11.87 -9.41 4.37
N GLY A 515 -11.20 -10.13 5.27
CA GLY A 515 -11.39 -11.55 5.51
C GLY A 515 -11.98 -11.77 6.91
N PHE A 516 -13.03 -12.59 7.01
CA PHE A 516 -13.75 -12.90 8.26
C PHE A 516 -14.27 -14.36 8.25
N ASP A 517 -14.41 -14.98 9.41
CA ASP A 517 -14.93 -16.36 9.55
C ASP A 517 -16.33 -16.38 10.15
N THR A 518 -17.30 -16.89 9.37
CA THR A 518 -18.73 -16.90 9.70
C THR A 518 -19.18 -17.92 10.76
N GLY A 519 -18.27 -18.67 11.39
CA GLY A 519 -18.60 -19.76 12.30
C GLY A 519 -18.59 -19.46 13.80
N GLY A 520 -19.38 -20.25 14.54
CA GLY A 520 -19.28 -20.35 15.98
C GLY A 520 -18.06 -21.17 16.45
N TYR A 521 -17.56 -20.88 17.66
CA TYR A 521 -16.42 -21.57 18.28
C TYR A 521 -16.49 -23.11 18.17
N GLY A 522 -15.62 -23.69 17.33
CA GLY A 522 -15.48 -25.14 17.15
C GLY A 522 -16.40 -25.76 16.09
N GLU A 523 -17.12 -24.97 15.32
CA GLU A 523 -17.76 -25.41 14.08
C GLU A 523 -16.78 -25.17 12.91
N GLY A 524 -16.52 -26.20 12.09
CA GLY A 524 -15.54 -26.13 10.99
C GLY A 524 -16.11 -25.40 9.77
N THR A 525 -16.27 -24.09 9.87
CA THR A 525 -16.75 -23.18 8.83
C THR A 525 -15.64 -22.74 7.87
N ARG A 526 -16.03 -21.97 6.86
CA ARG A 526 -15.11 -21.38 5.88
C ARG A 526 -14.99 -19.88 6.17
N GLY A 527 -13.75 -19.38 6.15
CA GLY A 527 -13.52 -17.95 6.00
C GLY A 527 -14.10 -17.45 4.67
N GLU A 528 -14.66 -16.26 4.69
CA GLU A 528 -15.02 -15.48 3.51
C GLU A 528 -14.05 -14.30 3.36
N THR A 529 -13.76 -13.94 2.12
CA THR A 529 -13.04 -12.70 1.76
C THR A 529 -13.96 -11.86 0.89
N ARG A 530 -14.02 -10.55 1.13
CA ARG A 530 -14.82 -9.59 0.36
C ARG A 530 -14.03 -8.32 0.09
N ILE A 531 -14.31 -7.69 -1.05
CA ILE A 531 -13.79 -6.39 -1.44
C ILE A 531 -14.95 -5.38 -1.44
N TYR A 532 -14.72 -4.22 -0.85
CA TYR A 532 -15.64 -3.09 -0.75
C TYR A 532 -14.98 -1.90 -1.41
N LEU A 533 -15.59 -1.37 -2.47
CA LEU A 533 -14.99 -0.33 -3.28
C LEU A 533 -15.43 1.06 -2.81
N GLN A 534 -14.48 1.99 -2.66
CA GLN A 534 -14.80 3.40 -2.54
C GLN A 534 -15.03 4.01 -3.93
N ARG A 535 -15.62 5.22 -4.01
CA ARG A 535 -15.99 5.87 -5.29
C ARG A 535 -16.02 7.40 -5.27
N THR A 536 -15.90 8.01 -4.09
CA THR A 536 -16.45 9.36 -3.84
C THR A 536 -15.68 10.18 -2.79
N GLY A 537 -14.62 9.65 -2.19
CA GLY A 537 -13.88 10.30 -1.10
C GLY A 537 -14.72 10.59 0.15
N ASP A 538 -15.95 10.07 0.26
CA ASP A 538 -16.87 10.36 1.35
C ASP A 538 -16.83 9.31 2.46
N GLY A 539 -15.90 8.36 2.40
CA GLY A 539 -15.70 7.28 3.38
C GLY A 539 -16.85 6.27 3.48
N GLU A 540 -17.85 6.32 2.58
CA GLU A 540 -18.84 5.25 2.42
C GLU A 540 -18.32 4.21 1.40
N LEU A 541 -18.26 2.94 1.82
CA LEU A 541 -17.70 1.85 1.01
C LEU A 541 -18.82 1.01 0.38
N GLY A 542 -18.87 0.99 -0.95
CA GLY A 542 -19.84 0.25 -1.74
C GLY A 542 -19.52 -1.24 -1.83
N THR A 543 -20.53 -2.11 -1.79
CA THR A 543 -20.33 -3.54 -2.01
C THR A 543 -20.08 -3.85 -3.50
N PHE A 544 -18.95 -4.49 -3.81
CA PHE A 544 -18.91 -5.37 -4.98
C PHE A 544 -19.67 -6.67 -4.65
N GLY A 545 -20.24 -7.33 -5.65
CA GLY A 545 -21.32 -8.29 -5.46
C GLY A 545 -20.98 -9.52 -4.60
N ARG A 546 -21.92 -9.90 -3.72
CA ARG A 546 -21.93 -11.21 -3.02
C ARG A 546 -22.08 -12.35 -4.04
N ALA A 547 -20.99 -13.05 -4.37
CA ALA A 547 -21.08 -14.24 -5.21
C ALA A 547 -21.44 -15.48 -4.37
N ASP A 548 -22.75 -15.68 -4.15
CA ASP A 548 -23.24 -16.98 -3.73
C ASP A 548 -22.85 -18.05 -4.78
N ASN A 549 -22.28 -19.17 -4.32
CA ASN A 549 -21.75 -20.30 -5.11
C ASN A 549 -22.76 -21.04 -6.03
N ALA A 550 -23.93 -20.44 -6.33
CA ALA A 550 -25.03 -21.05 -7.06
C ALA A 550 -25.12 -20.62 -8.55
N ASP A 551 -24.65 -19.43 -8.92
CA ASP A 551 -24.99 -18.82 -10.22
C ASP A 551 -23.85 -18.79 -11.28
N HIS A 552 -22.60 -19.13 -10.93
CA HIS A 552 -21.47 -19.11 -11.86
C HIS A 552 -20.74 -20.47 -11.98
N PRO A 553 -21.12 -21.34 -12.93
CA PRO A 553 -20.48 -22.65 -13.14
C PRO A 553 -19.12 -22.60 -13.87
N ASN A 554 -18.62 -21.40 -14.24
CA ASN A 554 -17.38 -21.18 -14.99
C ASN A 554 -16.51 -20.09 -14.33
N CYS A 555 -16.38 -20.08 -13.01
CA CYS A 555 -15.40 -19.21 -12.34
C CYS A 555 -13.98 -19.76 -12.50
N ASN A 556 -13.21 -19.14 -13.39
CA ASN A 556 -11.75 -19.17 -13.35
C ASN A 556 -11.26 -17.78 -12.89
N GLU A 557 -10.01 -17.75 -12.41
CA GLU A 557 -9.21 -16.55 -12.08
C GLU A 557 -9.65 -15.79 -10.79
N LEU A 558 -8.70 -15.76 -9.84
CA LEU A 558 -8.71 -15.27 -8.45
C LEU A 558 -9.91 -15.61 -7.53
N TYR A 559 -11.15 -15.29 -7.89
CA TYR A 559 -12.30 -15.36 -6.97
C TYR A 559 -12.53 -16.78 -6.42
N CYS A 560 -12.29 -17.80 -7.24
CA CYS A 560 -12.31 -19.18 -6.76
C CYS A 560 -11.02 -19.60 -6.05
N ASP A 561 -9.83 -19.12 -6.42
CA ASP A 561 -8.60 -19.56 -5.75
C ASP A 561 -8.41 -18.97 -4.34
N LEU A 562 -9.02 -17.82 -4.04
CA LEU A 562 -9.23 -17.34 -2.67
C LEU A 562 -10.33 -18.12 -1.91
N TYR A 563 -11.01 -19.07 -2.54
CA TYR A 563 -12.12 -19.84 -1.96
C TYR A 563 -11.97 -21.38 -2.06
N ALA A 564 -11.01 -21.88 -2.85
CA ALA A 564 -10.99 -23.26 -3.36
C ALA A 564 -9.90 -24.17 -2.80
N GLN A 565 -9.06 -23.71 -1.86
CA GLN A 565 -8.30 -24.61 -0.99
C GLN A 565 -8.93 -24.63 0.40
N PRO A 566 -9.95 -25.47 0.64
CA PRO A 566 -10.39 -25.79 1.98
C PRO A 566 -9.27 -26.57 2.66
N GLN A 567 -8.41 -25.87 3.41
CA GLN A 567 -7.59 -26.47 4.46
C GLN A 567 -8.53 -27.27 5.37
N SER A 568 -8.49 -28.60 5.27
CA SER A 568 -9.10 -29.45 6.28
C SER A 568 -8.28 -29.29 7.56
N ASP A 569 -8.79 -28.46 8.47
CA ASP A 569 -8.18 -28.08 9.75
C ASP A 569 -6.99 -27.09 9.68
N GLY A 570 -7.13 -25.98 8.92
CA GLY A 570 -6.15 -24.87 8.89
C GLY A 570 -6.73 -23.47 9.18
N PRO A 571 -5.88 -22.48 9.55
CA PRO A 571 -6.29 -21.09 9.84
C PRO A 571 -6.74 -20.31 8.59
N PRO A 572 -7.40 -19.14 8.74
CA PRO A 572 -7.82 -18.29 7.61
C PRO A 572 -6.63 -17.79 6.76
N LEU A 573 -6.96 -17.36 5.53
CA LEU A 573 -6.02 -16.95 4.50
C LEU A 573 -5.16 -15.75 4.93
N ASN A 574 -3.84 -15.95 4.98
CA ASN A 574 -2.87 -14.87 5.14
C ASN A 574 -2.51 -14.32 3.75
N MET A 575 -3.25 -13.30 3.30
CA MET A 575 -2.84 -12.47 2.16
C MET A 575 -1.86 -11.40 2.65
N SER A 576 -0.75 -11.22 1.93
CA SER A 576 0.07 -10.02 2.09
C SER A 576 -0.29 -9.04 0.98
N LEU A 577 -0.62 -7.84 1.42
CA LEU A 577 -1.00 -6.68 0.66
C LEU A 577 -0.30 -5.50 1.33
N PHE A 578 0.23 -4.63 0.49
CA PHE A 578 0.79 -3.36 0.87
C PHE A 578 0.16 -2.30 -0.03
N GLU A 579 -0.12 -1.17 0.58
CA GLU A 579 -0.51 0.09 -0.01
C GLU A 579 0.05 1.10 0.98
N HIS A 580 0.74 2.13 0.48
CA HIS A 580 1.22 3.20 1.35
C HIS A 580 0.00 3.99 1.86
N GLY A 581 0.15 4.66 3.00
CA GLY A 581 -0.77 5.75 3.33
C GLY A 581 -0.47 6.92 2.42
N PHE A 582 -1.03 6.94 1.21
CA PHE A 582 -0.88 8.10 0.32
C PHE A 582 -1.59 9.29 0.96
N ASP A 583 -0.81 10.23 1.49
CA ASP A 583 -1.30 11.57 1.76
C ASP A 583 -1.68 12.19 0.41
N ALA A 584 -2.86 12.81 0.35
CA ALA A 584 -3.45 13.32 -0.87
C ALA A 584 -2.76 14.57 -1.47
N PRO A 585 -3.33 15.27 -2.49
CA PRO A 585 -2.52 15.98 -3.46
C PRO A 585 -1.63 17.04 -2.81
N ILE A 586 -0.34 16.71 -2.81
CA ILE A 586 0.70 17.60 -3.32
C ILE A 586 0.68 18.92 -2.54
N GLN A 587 1.06 18.81 -1.27
CA GLN A 587 1.05 19.94 -0.36
C GLN A 587 2.25 20.02 0.58
N LEU A 588 3.38 20.40 -0.02
CA LEU A 588 4.32 21.38 0.56
C LEU A 588 4.95 21.02 1.91
N CYS A 589 5.99 20.18 1.85
CA CYS A 589 7.05 20.15 2.85
C CYS A 589 7.82 21.49 2.87
N LEU A 590 7.27 22.50 3.56
CA LEU A 590 7.89 23.81 3.74
C LEU A 590 9.18 23.72 4.57
N THR A 591 10.30 23.48 3.90
CA THR A 591 11.63 23.61 4.49
C THR A 591 11.79 25.01 5.11
N SER A 592 12.21 25.04 6.38
CA SER A 592 12.21 26.27 7.17
C SER A 592 13.31 27.26 6.76
N PHE A 593 13.08 28.01 5.68
CA PHE A 593 13.93 29.14 5.30
C PHE A 593 13.89 30.22 6.37
N SER A 594 14.96 30.29 7.18
CA SER A 594 15.19 31.43 8.06
C SER A 594 15.50 32.68 7.24
N ALA A 595 14.63 33.69 7.29
CA ALA A 595 14.88 35.05 6.80
C ALA A 595 14.88 36.06 7.97
N GLU A 596 15.64 37.16 7.83
CA GLU A 596 15.94 38.16 8.88
C GLU A 596 14.74 38.95 9.44
#